data_AF-A0A9E3U5Y1-F1
#
_entry.id   AF-A0A9E3U5Y1-F1
#
_cell.length_a   1.000
_cell.length_b   1.000
_cell.length_c   1.000
_cell.angle_alpha   90.00
_cell.angle_beta   90.00
_cell.angle_gamma   90.00
#
_symmetry.space_group_name_H-M   'P 1'
#
loop_
_entity.id
_entity.type
_entity.pdbx_description
1 polymer ?
#
loop_
_entity_poly.entity_id
_entity_poly.type
_entity_poly.pdbx_seq_one_letter_code
_entity_poly.pdbx_strand_id
1 'polypeptide(L)'
;MPRIELEQIEEIDDVDQRSSESFDRIAFAQRALALVKPARTTVAICEGARRVRVEAGRQWGGAPGERWAILSVPRDASRRAIARAVLELASSARPWALDVLMAGAP
;
A
#
# COMPACT_ATOMS: atom_id res chain seq x y z
N MET A 1 -11.45 25.66 25.70
CA MET A 1 -11.42 25.13 24.32
C MET A 1 -10.08 24.43 24.14
N PRO A 2 -10.01 23.08 24.07
CA PRO A 2 -8.75 22.41 23.84
C PRO A 2 -8.37 22.57 22.36
N ARG A 3 -7.14 23.00 22.10
CA ARG A 3 -6.55 23.15 20.78
C ARG A 3 -6.01 21.78 20.39
N ILE A 4 -6.72 21.05 19.53
CA ILE A 4 -6.21 19.79 18.98
C ILE A 4 -5.12 20.16 17.98
N GLU A 5 -3.86 19.88 18.34
CA GLU A 5 -2.70 20.04 17.46
C GLU A 5 -2.76 18.96 16.38
N LEU A 6 -3.30 19.31 15.21
CA LEU A 6 -3.46 18.43 14.05
C LEU A 6 -2.15 18.22 13.27
N GLU A 7 -1.03 18.80 13.71
CA GLU A 7 0.24 18.82 12.97
C GLU A 7 1.08 17.55 13.19
N GLN A 8 0.82 16.75 14.24
CA GLN A 8 1.64 15.57 14.59
C GLN A 8 1.27 14.26 13.85
N ILE A 9 0.21 14.24 13.03
CA ILE A 9 -0.25 12.99 12.39
C ILE A 9 0.52 12.71 11.08
N GLU A 10 0.94 13.75 10.35
CA GLU A 10 1.64 13.58 9.06
C GLU A 10 3.13 13.24 9.22
N GLU A 11 3.78 13.68 10.30
CA GLU A 11 5.23 13.55 10.49
C GLU A 11 5.66 12.15 10.98
N ILE A 12 4.78 11.45 11.70
CA ILE A 12 5.01 10.08 12.19
C ILE A 12 4.94 9.07 11.03
N ASP A 13 4.12 9.33 10.01
CA ASP A 13 3.99 8.43 8.86
C ASP A 13 5.29 8.35 8.05
N ASP A 14 6.05 9.46 7.91
CA ASP A 14 7.21 9.54 7.00
C ASP A 14 8.42 8.68 7.45
N VAL A 15 8.61 8.51 8.77
CA VAL A 15 9.70 7.67 9.33
C VAL A 15 9.51 6.20 8.94
N ASP A 16 8.27 5.74 8.90
CA ASP A 16 7.94 4.36 8.58
C ASP A 16 7.83 4.08 7.08
N GLN A 17 7.82 5.11 6.23
CA GLN A 17 7.73 4.94 4.78
C GLN A 17 9.03 4.44 4.17
N ARG A 18 10.16 4.79 4.77
CA ARG A 18 11.49 4.51 4.23
C ARG A 18 12.22 3.46 5.05
N SER A 19 13.03 2.65 4.38
CA SER A 19 13.88 1.64 5.00
C SER A 19 15.13 1.42 4.16
N SER A 20 16.28 1.29 4.83
CA SER A 20 17.55 0.87 4.23
C SER A 20 17.67 -0.64 4.09
N GLU A 21 16.64 -1.39 4.50
CA GLU A 21 16.57 -2.84 4.36
C GLU A 21 16.74 -3.27 2.89
N SER A 22 17.57 -4.29 2.70
CA SER A 22 17.83 -4.92 1.40
C SER A 22 16.77 -5.98 1.12
N PHE A 23 15.83 -5.67 0.24
CA PHE A 23 14.84 -6.61 -0.29
C PHE A 23 14.29 -6.12 -1.63
N ASP A 24 13.71 -7.04 -2.41
CA ASP A 24 13.00 -6.69 -3.63
C ASP A 24 11.59 -6.16 -3.29
N ARG A 25 11.44 -4.85 -3.44
CA ARG A 25 10.21 -4.10 -3.12
C ARG A 25 9.07 -4.41 -4.08
N ILE A 26 9.37 -4.66 -5.35
CA ILE A 26 8.36 -4.96 -6.36
C ILE A 26 7.88 -6.40 -6.21
N ALA A 27 8.80 -7.35 -6.01
CA ALA A 27 8.43 -8.72 -5.72
C ALA A 27 7.64 -8.82 -4.40
N PHE A 28 7.99 -8.04 -3.37
CA PHE A 28 7.21 -7.96 -2.14
C PHE A 28 5.79 -7.42 -2.39
N ALA A 29 5.66 -6.31 -3.12
CA ALA A 29 4.36 -5.74 -3.47
C ALA A 29 3.48 -6.72 -4.27
N GLN A 30 4.07 -7.43 -5.24
CA GLN A 30 3.37 -8.46 -6.03
C GLN A 30 2.85 -9.60 -5.13
N ARG A 31 3.68 -10.10 -4.21
CA ARG A 31 3.26 -11.14 -3.25
C ARG A 31 2.14 -10.64 -2.33
N ALA A 32 2.27 -9.44 -1.80
CA ALA A 32 1.26 -8.84 -0.95
C ALA A 32 -0.08 -8.69 -1.69
N LEU A 33 -0.06 -8.23 -2.95
CA LEU A 33 -1.25 -8.13 -3.79
C LEU A 33 -1.87 -9.50 -4.11
N ALA A 34 -1.04 -10.52 -4.32
CA ALA A 34 -1.53 -11.89 -4.54
C ALA A 34 -2.25 -12.46 -3.30
N LEU A 35 -1.78 -12.11 -2.09
CA LEU A 35 -2.40 -12.52 -0.83
C LEU A 35 -3.69 -11.74 -0.54
N VAL A 36 -3.67 -10.42 -0.70
CA VAL A 36 -4.82 -9.56 -0.40
C VAL A 36 -5.92 -9.70 -1.45
N LYS A 37 -5.54 -9.90 -2.71
CA LYS A 37 -6.41 -10.10 -3.88
C LYS A 37 -7.60 -9.12 -3.92
N PRO A 38 -7.33 -7.81 -4.13
CA PRO A 38 -8.37 -6.79 -4.16
C PRO A 38 -9.49 -7.12 -5.15
N ALA A 39 -10.74 -7.11 -4.69
CA ALA A 39 -11.88 -7.58 -5.46
C ALA A 39 -12.12 -6.74 -6.72
N ARG A 40 -12.10 -7.40 -7.89
CA ARG A 40 -12.39 -6.80 -9.21
C ARG A 40 -11.53 -5.56 -9.51
N THR A 41 -10.31 -5.53 -8.96
CA THR A 41 -9.37 -4.41 -9.14
C THR A 41 -8.14 -4.88 -9.91
N THR A 42 -7.85 -4.23 -11.03
CA THR A 42 -6.56 -4.37 -11.72
C THR A 42 -5.56 -3.41 -11.11
N VAL A 43 -4.42 -3.91 -10.64
CA VAL A 43 -3.40 -3.10 -9.95
C VAL A 43 -2.13 -3.04 -10.78
N ALA A 44 -1.68 -1.83 -11.12
CA ALA A 44 -0.36 -1.59 -11.69
C ALA A 44 0.61 -1.23 -10.55
N ILE A 45 1.83 -1.76 -10.60
CA ILE A 45 2.92 -1.40 -9.68
C ILE A 45 3.90 -0.53 -10.44
N CYS A 46 4.14 0.68 -9.95
CA CYS A 46 5.01 1.66 -10.59
C CYS A 46 6.20 1.99 -9.69
N GLU A 47 7.40 1.88 -10.24
CA GLU A 47 8.63 2.38 -9.62
C GLU A 47 8.78 3.90 -9.80
N GLY A 48 9.70 4.52 -9.06
CA GLY A 48 10.16 5.89 -9.32
C GLY A 48 9.38 7.01 -8.65
N ALA A 49 8.44 6.69 -7.74
CA ALA A 49 7.77 7.71 -6.93
C ALA A 49 8.65 8.22 -5.77
N ARG A 50 8.20 9.29 -5.10
CA ARG A 50 8.86 9.86 -3.90
C ARG A 50 8.40 9.24 -2.59
N ARG A 51 7.21 8.63 -2.58
CA ARG A 51 6.56 8.03 -1.42
C ARG A 51 5.68 6.87 -1.86
N VAL A 52 5.38 5.95 -0.94
CA VAL A 52 4.40 4.90 -1.19
C VAL A 52 3.03 5.56 -1.30
N ARG A 53 2.27 5.26 -2.35
CA ARG A 53 0.91 5.77 -2.50
C ARG A 53 0.05 4.87 -3.37
N VAL A 54 -1.25 4.92 -3.11
CA VAL A 54 -2.27 4.27 -3.92
C VAL A 54 -3.14 5.32 -4.57
N GLU A 55 -3.27 5.24 -5.88
CA GLU A 55 -4.31 5.93 -6.63
C GLU A 55 -5.28 4.87 -7.15
N ALA A 56 -6.58 5.06 -6.96
CA ALA A 56 -7.58 4.08 -7.36
C ALA A 56 -8.84 4.73 -7.90
N GLY A 57 -9.54 4.01 -8.77
CA GLY A 57 -10.76 4.51 -9.41
C GLY A 57 -11.64 3.39 -9.95
N ARG A 58 -12.78 3.81 -10.50
CA ARG A 58 -13.64 2.93 -11.30
C ARG A 58 -13.06 2.81 -12.70
N GLN A 59 -13.10 1.60 -13.26
CA GLN A 59 -12.68 1.36 -14.63
C GLN A 59 -13.71 1.93 -15.59
N TRP A 60 -13.29 2.88 -16.44
CA TRP A 60 -14.15 3.40 -17.50
C TRP A 60 -14.38 2.30 -18.53
N GLY A 61 -15.63 2.07 -18.90
CA GLY A 61 -16.00 1.12 -19.96
C GLY A 61 -15.86 -0.35 -19.54
N GLY A 62 -15.53 -0.61 -18.27
CA GLY A 62 -15.53 -1.93 -17.67
C GLY A 62 -16.92 -2.38 -17.20
N ALA A 63 -17.01 -3.63 -16.76
CA ALA A 63 -18.23 -4.15 -16.14
C ALA A 63 -18.55 -3.45 -14.81
N PRO A 64 -19.82 -3.45 -14.35
CA PRO A 64 -20.19 -2.84 -13.08
C PRO A 64 -19.35 -3.40 -11.92
N GLY A 65 -18.66 -2.51 -11.22
CA GLY A 65 -17.80 -2.85 -10.07
C GLY A 65 -16.34 -3.16 -10.43
N GLU A 66 -15.94 -3.08 -11.70
CA GLU A 66 -14.53 -3.12 -12.07
C GLU A 66 -13.80 -1.83 -11.65
N ARG A 67 -12.61 -2.03 -11.11
CA ARG A 67 -11.78 -0.98 -10.54
C ARG A 67 -10.36 -1.09 -11.08
N TRP A 68 -9.66 0.02 -11.03
CA TRP A 68 -8.22 0.06 -11.24
C TRP A 68 -7.54 0.68 -10.03
N ALA A 69 -6.28 0.33 -9.84
CA ALA A 69 -5.40 1.05 -8.94
C ALA A 69 -3.96 1.09 -9.45
N ILE A 70 -3.22 2.10 -9.01
CA ILE A 70 -1.80 2.27 -9.21
C ILE A 70 -1.15 2.32 -7.84
N LEU A 71 -0.28 1.35 -7.56
CA LEU A 71 0.58 1.33 -6.39
C LEU A 71 1.94 1.88 -6.79
N SER A 72 2.29 3.06 -6.29
CA SER A 72 3.63 3.62 -6.50
C SER A 72 4.56 3.18 -5.37
N VAL A 73 5.72 2.61 -5.71
CA VAL A 73 6.70 2.08 -4.75
C VAL A 73 8.06 2.75 -4.97
N PRO A 74 8.51 3.64 -4.06
CA PRO A 74 9.84 4.22 -4.13
C PRO A 74 10.92 3.18 -3.80
N ARG A 75 12.15 3.42 -4.28
CA ARG A 75 13.30 2.50 -4.13
C ARG A 75 13.70 2.24 -2.68
N ASP A 76 13.32 3.12 -1.78
CA ASP A 76 13.62 3.09 -0.35
C ASP A 76 12.39 2.76 0.48
N ALA A 77 11.28 2.34 -0.13
CA ALA A 77 10.06 1.98 0.59
C ALA A 77 10.32 0.90 1.66
N SER A 78 9.72 1.03 2.84
CA SER A 78 9.69 -0.04 3.83
C SER A 78 8.69 -1.13 3.44
N ARG A 79 8.91 -2.38 3.88
CA ARG A 79 7.92 -3.47 3.72
C ARG A 79 6.57 -3.08 4.30
N ARG A 80 6.56 -2.44 5.47
CA ARG A 80 5.35 -2.06 6.17
C ARG A 80 4.55 -1.00 5.43
N ALA A 81 5.22 -0.02 4.83
CA ALA A 81 4.56 1.00 4.04
C ALA A 81 3.90 0.40 2.79
N ILE A 82 4.60 -0.50 2.09
CA ILE A 82 4.03 -1.25 0.97
C ILE A 82 2.83 -2.10 1.44
N ALA A 83 2.97 -2.83 2.55
CA ALA A 83 1.91 -3.69 3.07
C ALA A 83 0.65 -2.89 3.45
N ARG A 84 0.80 -1.75 4.13
CA ARG A 84 -0.33 -0.85 4.46
C ARG A 84 -1.03 -0.34 3.21
N ALA A 85 -0.27 0.16 2.24
CA ALA A 85 -0.80 0.62 0.96
C ALA A 85 -1.56 -0.49 0.21
N VAL A 86 -1.04 -1.72 0.21
CA VAL A 86 -1.74 -2.86 -0.38
C VAL A 86 -3.04 -3.18 0.38
N LEU A 87 -3.06 -3.05 1.71
CA LEU A 87 -4.27 -3.28 2.51
C LEU A 87 -5.33 -2.20 2.29
N GLU A 88 -4.97 -0.96 1.96
CA GLU A 88 -5.92 0.09 1.57
C GLU A 88 -6.71 -0.26 0.30
N LEU A 89 -6.16 -1.11 -0.57
CA LEU A 89 -6.86 -1.62 -1.74
C LEU A 89 -7.94 -2.66 -1.39
N ALA A 90 -7.84 -3.28 -0.22
CA ALA A 90 -8.83 -4.23 0.25
C ALA A 90 -10.05 -3.46 0.79
N SER A 91 -11.26 -3.84 0.35
CA SER A 91 -12.49 -3.23 0.89
C SER A 91 -12.77 -3.64 2.35
N SER A 92 -12.01 -4.59 2.91
CA SER A 92 -12.13 -5.04 4.30
C SER A 92 -10.75 -5.44 4.85
N ALA A 93 -10.06 -4.51 5.51
CA ALA A 93 -8.82 -4.82 6.22
C ALA A 93 -9.14 -5.67 7.46
N ARG A 94 -8.54 -6.86 7.55
CA ARG A 94 -8.59 -7.68 8.78
C ARG A 94 -7.54 -7.15 9.76
N PRO A 95 -7.80 -7.14 11.08
CA PRO A 95 -6.82 -6.65 12.07
C PRO A 95 -5.45 -7.33 12.02
N TRP A 96 -5.42 -8.61 11.63
CA TRP A 96 -4.22 -9.44 11.54
C TRP A 96 -3.55 -9.44 10.14
N ALA A 97 -4.14 -8.75 9.15
CA ALA A 97 -3.66 -8.84 7.77
C ALA A 97 -2.26 -8.25 7.60
N LEU A 98 -1.94 -7.18 8.35
CA LEU A 98 -0.61 -6.57 8.32
C LEU A 98 0.44 -7.54 8.83
N ASP A 99 0.19 -8.22 9.94
CA ASP A 99 1.13 -9.18 10.53
C ASP A 99 1.40 -10.36 9.59
N VAL A 100 0.36 -10.86 8.90
CA VAL A 100 0.51 -11.92 7.89
C VAL A 100 1.38 -11.47 6.73
N LEU A 101 1.19 -10.24 6.22
CA LEU A 101 2.03 -9.69 5.15
C LEU A 101 3.49 -9.49 5.59
N MET A 102 3.70 -9.13 6.86
CA MET A 102 5.04 -8.93 7.42
C MET A 102 5.74 -10.26 7.73
N ALA A 103 5.01 -11.31 8.13
CA ALA A 103 5.55 -12.63 8.46
C ALA A 103 5.89 -13.47 7.22
N GLY A 104 5.26 -13.19 6.08
CA GLY A 104 5.44 -13.97 4.83
C GLY A 104 6.68 -13.62 3.99
N ALA A 105 7.59 -12.77 4.48
CA ALA A 105 8.76 -12.35 3.72
C ALA A 105 10.07 -12.86 4.36
N PRO A 106 10.86 -13.70 3.66
CA PRO A 106 12.28 -13.84 4.01
C PRO A 106 13.00 -12.49 3.88
#